data_AF-A0A820LXQ1-F1
#
_entry.id   AF-A0A820LXQ1-F1
#
_cell.length_a   1.000
_cell.length_b   1.000
_cell.length_c   1.000
_cell.angle_alpha   90.00
_cell.angle_beta   90.00
_cell.angle_gamma   90.00
#
_symmetry.space_group_name_H-M   'P 1'
#
loop_
_entity.id
_entity.type
_entity.pdbx_description
1 polymer ?
#
loop_
_entity_poly.entity_id
_entity_poly.type
_entity_poly.pdbx_seq_one_letter_code
_entity_poly.pdbx_strand_id
1 'polypeptide(L)'
;YGKDPQVHELINYIKKNYLERDLKDIDDINIINEYFDRAINENDPIYLLKAYTAETDFYSALNIHLAQLQLKDLTCPENLSRAYYTGIIARHPKLETLSYTGVVFRGMMITNEDLKQYKIGTRILTKTFSSTSKQRNMALTFLDYNIDANDRLSVICQYEIRNQRTALNIEDISLFQEEREVLILPYSAFKIINIKFDKDNSPQIEIELKECEPW
;
A
#
# COMPACT_ATOMS: atom_id res chain seq x y z
N TYR A 1 2.30 -26.29 16.80
CA TYR A 1 2.42 -25.16 15.86
C TYR A 1 1.32 -25.22 14.81
N GLY A 2 0.05 -25.03 15.22
CA GLY A 2 -1.10 -25.17 14.33
C GLY A 2 -2.31 -24.45 14.91
N LYS A 3 -2.86 -23.52 14.12
CA LYS A 3 -3.88 -22.51 14.44
C LYS A 3 -3.39 -21.46 15.45
N ASP A 4 -3.23 -20.22 15.00
CA ASP A 4 -3.23 -19.07 15.89
C ASP A 4 -4.70 -18.64 16.03
N PRO A 5 -5.44 -19.10 17.06
CA PRO A 5 -6.87 -18.80 17.20
C PRO A 5 -7.16 -17.30 17.18
N GLN A 6 -6.19 -16.45 17.55
CA GLN A 6 -6.36 -15.01 17.51
C GLN A 6 -6.47 -14.48 16.07
N VAL A 7 -5.65 -14.95 15.13
CA VAL A 7 -5.67 -14.44 13.74
C VAL A 7 -6.99 -14.79 13.05
N HIS A 8 -7.53 -15.99 13.24
CA HIS A 8 -8.83 -16.36 12.69
C HIS A 8 -9.96 -15.49 13.22
N GLU A 9 -9.97 -15.20 14.52
CA GLU A 9 -10.96 -14.30 15.13
C GLU A 9 -10.85 -12.90 14.55
N LEU A 10 -9.62 -12.39 14.35
CA LEU A 10 -9.39 -11.09 13.72
C LEU A 10 -9.88 -11.06 12.26
N ILE A 11 -9.59 -12.09 11.45
CA ILE A 11 -10.05 -12.13 10.06
C ILE A 11 -11.58 -12.20 9.98
N ASN A 12 -12.21 -13.01 10.82
CA ASN A 12 -13.68 -13.04 10.93
C ASN A 12 -14.26 -11.69 11.37
N TYR A 13 -13.58 -11.01 12.31
CA TYR A 13 -13.98 -9.68 12.75
C TYR A 13 -13.90 -8.67 11.60
N ILE A 14 -12.83 -8.71 10.80
CA ILE A 14 -12.68 -7.86 9.62
C ILE A 14 -13.78 -8.15 8.60
N LYS A 15 -14.00 -9.43 8.27
CA LYS A 15 -15.04 -9.83 7.32
C LYS A 15 -16.41 -9.27 7.73
N LYS A 16 -16.82 -9.49 8.98
CA LYS A 16 -18.11 -9.05 9.50
C LYS A 16 -18.25 -7.52 9.57
N ASN A 17 -17.26 -6.83 10.13
CA ASN A 17 -17.41 -5.41 10.46
C ASN A 17 -16.98 -4.49 9.32
N TYR A 18 -16.18 -4.97 8.36
CA TYR A 18 -15.70 -4.18 7.24
C TYR A 18 -16.28 -4.66 5.91
N LEU A 19 -16.05 -5.92 5.53
CA LEU A 19 -16.50 -6.41 4.22
C LEU A 19 -18.03 -6.42 4.11
N GLU A 20 -18.72 -7.08 5.05
CA GLU A 20 -20.17 -7.30 5.00
C GLU A 20 -20.99 -6.04 5.36
N ARG A 21 -20.38 -5.11 6.10
CA ARG A 21 -21.07 -3.91 6.62
C ARG A 21 -20.75 -2.65 5.83
N ASP A 22 -19.47 -2.41 5.57
CA ASP A 22 -18.96 -1.15 5.04
C ASP A 22 -18.65 -1.23 3.54
N LEU A 23 -18.28 -2.41 3.03
CA LEU A 23 -17.95 -2.65 1.61
C LEU A 23 -18.98 -3.50 0.85
N LYS A 24 -20.18 -3.68 1.40
CA LYS A 24 -21.21 -4.59 0.87
C LYS A 24 -21.67 -4.29 -0.57
N ASP A 25 -21.43 -3.07 -1.05
CA ASP A 25 -21.91 -2.58 -2.35
C ASP A 25 -20.81 -2.63 -3.43
N ILE A 26 -19.71 -3.36 -3.19
CA ILE A 26 -18.66 -3.60 -4.20
C ILE A 26 -19.10 -4.76 -5.10
N ASP A 27 -19.09 -4.55 -6.42
CA ASP A 27 -19.51 -5.54 -7.44
C ASP A 27 -18.78 -6.89 -7.28
N ASP A 28 -17.51 -6.85 -6.87
CA ASP A 28 -16.64 -8.02 -6.71
C ASP A 28 -16.52 -8.54 -5.26
N ILE A 29 -17.43 -8.17 -4.35
CA ILE A 29 -17.34 -8.56 -2.93
C ILE A 29 -17.29 -10.09 -2.72
N ASN A 30 -17.85 -10.87 -3.64
CA ASN A 30 -17.81 -12.33 -3.60
C ASN A 30 -16.39 -12.88 -3.79
N ILE A 31 -15.60 -12.28 -4.71
CA ILE A 31 -14.20 -12.67 -4.93
C ILE A 31 -13.38 -12.39 -3.67
N ILE A 32 -13.61 -11.23 -3.04
CA ILE A 32 -12.94 -10.86 -1.80
C ILE A 32 -13.33 -11.79 -0.65
N ASN A 33 -14.62 -12.12 -0.53
CA ASN A 33 -15.10 -13.07 0.47
C ASN A 33 -14.45 -14.45 0.31
N GLU A 34 -14.28 -14.95 -0.92
CA GLU A 34 -13.60 -16.21 -1.17
C GLU A 34 -12.16 -16.19 -0.64
N TYR A 35 -11.41 -15.11 -0.91
CA TYR A 35 -10.06 -14.97 -0.37
C TYR A 35 -10.02 -14.94 1.16
N PHE A 36 -10.96 -14.23 1.80
CA PHE A 36 -11.05 -14.21 3.26
C PHE A 36 -11.39 -15.58 3.83
N ASP A 37 -12.30 -16.32 3.19
CA ASP A 37 -12.66 -17.67 3.60
C ASP A 37 -11.49 -18.63 3.45
N ARG A 38 -10.68 -18.51 2.39
CA ARG A 38 -9.43 -19.27 2.25
C ARG A 38 -8.40 -18.89 3.29
N ALA A 39 -8.26 -17.60 3.61
CA ALA A 39 -7.38 -17.14 4.69
C ALA A 39 -7.72 -17.81 6.02
N ILE A 40 -9.01 -17.96 6.32
CA ILE A 40 -9.51 -18.62 7.53
C ILE A 40 -9.34 -20.14 7.44
N ASN A 41 -9.81 -20.77 6.36
CA ASN A 41 -9.86 -22.23 6.25
C ASN A 41 -8.46 -22.85 6.15
N GLU A 42 -7.55 -22.18 5.44
CA GLU A 42 -6.17 -22.63 5.23
C GLU A 42 -5.20 -22.06 6.29
N ASN A 43 -5.68 -21.18 7.18
CA ASN A 43 -4.87 -20.43 8.15
C ASN A 43 -3.65 -19.78 7.45
N ASP A 44 -3.92 -19.06 6.36
CA ASP A 44 -2.89 -18.47 5.50
C ASP A 44 -3.18 -16.99 5.17
N PRO A 45 -2.41 -16.04 5.74
CA PRO A 45 -2.62 -14.62 5.50
C PRO A 45 -2.24 -14.19 4.08
N ILE A 46 -1.58 -15.04 3.27
CA ILE A 46 -1.30 -14.72 1.85
C ILE A 46 -2.59 -14.43 1.10
N TYR A 47 -3.71 -15.07 1.45
CA TYR A 47 -4.98 -14.79 0.79
C TYR A 47 -5.51 -13.38 1.08
N LEU A 48 -5.12 -12.74 2.19
CA LEU A 48 -5.43 -11.32 2.41
C LEU A 48 -4.65 -10.44 1.42
N LEU A 49 -3.38 -10.74 1.15
CA LEU A 49 -2.62 -10.05 0.09
C LEU A 49 -3.23 -10.29 -1.30
N LYS A 50 -3.69 -11.52 -1.59
CA LYS A 50 -4.38 -11.82 -2.86
C LYS A 50 -5.70 -11.05 -3.00
N ALA A 51 -6.46 -10.91 -1.92
CA ALA A 51 -7.65 -10.06 -1.91
C ALA A 51 -7.27 -8.60 -2.23
N TYR A 52 -6.17 -8.11 -1.65
CA TYR A 52 -5.68 -6.76 -1.91
C TYR A 52 -5.27 -6.52 -3.37
N THR A 53 -4.65 -7.50 -4.03
CA THR A 53 -4.16 -7.38 -5.41
C THR A 53 -5.16 -7.89 -6.45
N ALA A 54 -6.36 -8.29 -6.04
CA ALA A 54 -7.39 -8.75 -6.95
C ALA A 54 -7.87 -7.60 -7.84
N GLU A 55 -8.23 -7.89 -9.09
CA GLU A 55 -8.81 -6.93 -10.05
C GLU A 55 -10.24 -6.57 -9.61
N THR A 56 -10.34 -5.80 -8.54
CA THR A 56 -11.56 -5.40 -7.83
C THR A 56 -11.34 -4.03 -7.20
N ASP A 57 -12.42 -3.36 -6.79
CA ASP A 57 -12.32 -2.06 -6.09
C ASP A 57 -11.85 -2.16 -4.63
N PHE A 58 -11.56 -3.35 -4.11
CA PHE A 58 -11.20 -3.54 -2.70
C PHE A 58 -9.93 -2.78 -2.30
N TYR A 59 -8.87 -2.85 -3.11
CA TYR A 59 -7.64 -2.06 -2.93
C TYR A 59 -7.95 -0.57 -2.76
N SER A 60 -8.77 -0.05 -3.67
CA SER A 60 -9.11 1.37 -3.76
C SER A 60 -9.91 1.80 -2.54
N ALA A 61 -10.98 1.06 -2.21
CA ALA A 61 -11.82 1.32 -1.06
C ALA A 61 -11.02 1.25 0.27
N LEU A 62 -10.19 0.22 0.45
CA LEU A 62 -9.35 0.10 1.64
C LEU A 62 -8.37 1.26 1.76
N ASN A 63 -7.70 1.66 0.68
CA ASN A 63 -6.77 2.78 0.71
C ASN A 63 -7.47 4.12 0.99
N ILE A 64 -8.66 4.37 0.43
CA ILE A 64 -9.47 5.56 0.73
C ILE A 64 -9.78 5.63 2.23
N HIS A 65 -10.27 4.53 2.79
CA HIS A 65 -10.61 4.43 4.19
C HIS A 65 -9.40 4.55 5.13
N LEU A 66 -8.26 3.94 4.79
CA LEU A 66 -7.02 4.08 5.54
C LEU A 66 -6.46 5.51 5.50
N ALA A 67 -6.59 6.22 4.38
CA ALA A 67 -6.14 7.61 4.27
C ALA A 67 -6.90 8.54 5.23
N GLN A 68 -8.17 8.21 5.49
CA GLN A 68 -9.07 8.94 6.40
C GLN A 68 -8.96 8.47 7.86
N LEU A 69 -8.35 7.32 8.10
CA LEU A 69 -8.24 6.73 9.43
C LEU A 69 -7.46 7.64 10.38
N GLN A 70 -8.13 8.08 11.45
CA GLN A 70 -7.49 8.77 12.56
C GLN A 70 -7.25 7.74 13.67
N LEU A 71 -6.00 7.53 14.09
CA LEU A 71 -5.64 6.51 15.09
C LEU A 71 -6.35 6.68 16.44
N LYS A 72 -6.88 7.87 16.74
CA LYS A 72 -7.70 8.14 17.93
C LYS A 72 -9.13 7.59 17.86
N ASP A 73 -9.55 7.06 16.71
CA ASP A 73 -10.92 6.63 16.43
C ASP A 73 -11.04 5.10 16.25
N LEU A 74 -10.18 4.34 16.93
CA LEU A 74 -10.20 2.87 16.94
C LEU A 74 -11.34 2.29 17.81
N THR A 75 -12.24 3.13 18.33
CA THR A 75 -13.48 2.72 18.98
C THR A 75 -14.54 2.26 17.99
N CYS A 76 -14.41 2.66 16.71
CA CYS A 76 -15.30 2.25 15.64
C CYS A 76 -14.90 0.86 15.09
N PRO A 77 -15.81 -0.14 15.04
CA PRO A 77 -15.51 -1.50 14.57
C PRO A 77 -14.87 -1.57 13.17
N GLU A 78 -15.28 -0.71 12.25
CA GLU A 78 -14.73 -0.60 10.89
C GLU A 78 -13.27 -0.16 10.92
N ASN A 79 -12.97 0.90 11.69
CA ASN A 79 -11.62 1.43 11.85
C ASN A 79 -10.71 0.39 12.53
N LEU A 80 -11.22 -0.29 13.54
CA LEU A 80 -10.50 -1.38 14.19
C LEU A 80 -10.23 -2.54 13.24
N SER A 81 -11.20 -2.88 12.37
CA SER A 81 -11.02 -3.90 11.33
C SER A 81 -9.92 -3.52 10.33
N ARG A 82 -9.89 -2.27 9.87
CA ARG A 82 -8.83 -1.76 8.99
C ARG A 82 -7.45 -1.81 9.68
N ALA A 83 -7.39 -1.48 10.98
CA ALA A 83 -6.18 -1.60 11.78
C ALA A 83 -5.75 -3.07 11.97
N TYR A 84 -6.68 -3.99 12.18
CA TYR A 84 -6.37 -5.42 12.24
C TYR A 84 -5.88 -5.95 10.91
N TYR A 85 -6.49 -5.56 9.79
CA TYR A 85 -6.04 -5.93 8.46
C TYR A 85 -4.57 -5.52 8.26
N THR A 86 -4.27 -4.24 8.47
CA THR A 86 -2.89 -3.72 8.33
C THR A 86 -1.93 -4.37 9.32
N GLY A 87 -2.36 -4.63 10.56
CA GLY A 87 -1.57 -5.31 11.59
C GLY A 87 -1.23 -6.76 11.24
N ILE A 88 -2.19 -7.51 10.69
CA ILE A 88 -1.95 -8.88 10.21
C ILE A 88 -0.92 -8.86 9.10
N ILE A 89 -1.11 -8.02 8.07
CA ILE A 89 -0.18 -7.94 6.94
C ILE A 89 1.24 -7.55 7.41
N ALA A 90 1.36 -6.63 8.36
CA ALA A 90 2.65 -6.13 8.82
C ALA A 90 3.41 -7.05 9.78
N ARG A 91 2.73 -7.98 10.47
CA ARG A 91 3.33 -8.72 11.59
C ARG A 91 3.17 -10.23 11.53
N HIS A 92 2.36 -10.76 10.61
CA HIS A 92 2.14 -12.19 10.58
C HIS A 92 3.43 -12.93 10.14
N PRO A 93 3.93 -13.92 10.91
CA PRO A 93 5.21 -14.58 10.63
C PRO A 93 5.32 -15.20 9.22
N LYS A 94 4.24 -15.79 8.71
CA LYS A 94 4.18 -16.31 7.32
C LYS A 94 4.46 -15.26 6.24
N LEU A 95 4.27 -13.97 6.52
CA LEU A 95 4.51 -12.89 5.55
C LEU A 95 5.94 -12.32 5.67
N GLU A 96 6.70 -12.65 6.71
CA GLU A 96 8.09 -12.21 6.86
C GLU A 96 8.99 -12.76 5.74
N THR A 97 8.62 -13.90 5.14
CA THR A 97 9.35 -14.44 3.97
C THR A 97 9.22 -13.56 2.73
N LEU A 98 8.27 -12.64 2.71
CA LEU A 98 8.05 -11.68 1.62
C LEU A 98 8.78 -10.35 1.88
N SER A 99 9.44 -10.18 3.03
CA SER A 99 10.12 -8.92 3.38
C SER A 99 11.07 -8.45 2.28
N TYR A 100 10.99 -7.16 1.97
CA TYR A 100 11.84 -6.53 0.95
C TYR A 100 12.65 -5.38 1.54
N THR A 101 13.93 -5.35 1.17
CA THR A 101 14.82 -4.21 1.36
C THR A 101 15.48 -3.88 0.03
N GLY A 102 15.66 -2.60 -0.27
CA GLY A 102 16.21 -2.14 -1.53
C GLY A 102 15.51 -0.91 -2.04
N VAL A 103 15.77 -0.59 -3.30
CA VAL A 103 15.16 0.56 -3.98
C VAL A 103 13.89 0.13 -4.71
N VAL A 104 12.86 0.96 -4.64
CA VAL A 104 11.62 0.81 -5.40
C VAL A 104 11.14 2.17 -5.92
N PHE A 105 10.28 2.13 -6.93
CA PHE A 105 9.81 3.30 -7.66
C PHE A 105 8.28 3.35 -7.67
N ARG A 106 7.73 4.55 -7.54
CA ARG A 106 6.30 4.82 -7.69
C ARG A 106 6.08 6.00 -8.62
N GLY A 107 5.33 5.78 -9.69
CA GLY A 107 4.77 6.86 -10.48
C GLY A 107 3.48 7.37 -9.86
N MET A 108 3.31 8.67 -9.81
CA MET A 108 2.07 9.30 -9.38
C MET A 108 1.89 10.68 -10.00
N MET A 109 0.64 11.09 -10.11
CA MET A 109 0.27 12.46 -10.43
C MET A 109 0.01 13.23 -9.13
N ILE A 110 0.65 14.38 -8.98
CA ILE A 110 0.50 15.24 -7.80
C ILE A 110 -0.01 16.62 -8.23
N THR A 111 -0.79 17.29 -7.38
CA THR A 111 -1.12 18.70 -7.64
C THR A 111 0.07 19.61 -7.37
N ASN A 112 0.10 20.79 -7.99
CA ASN A 112 1.07 21.83 -7.67
C ASN A 112 1.06 22.19 -6.16
N GLU A 113 -0.10 22.17 -5.51
CA GLU A 113 -0.22 22.50 -4.08
C GLU A 113 0.37 21.42 -3.18
N ASP A 114 0.07 20.15 -3.47
CA ASP A 114 0.64 19.03 -2.72
C ASP A 114 2.16 18.99 -2.89
N LEU A 115 2.68 19.27 -4.09
CA LEU A 115 4.12 19.31 -4.34
C LEU A 115 4.85 20.35 -3.48
N LYS A 116 4.22 21.50 -3.17
CA LYS A 116 4.83 22.52 -2.28
C LYS A 116 5.09 22.00 -0.86
N GLN A 117 4.41 20.93 -0.46
CA GLN A 117 4.63 20.28 0.83
C GLN A 117 5.88 19.39 0.82
N TYR A 118 6.37 18.98 -0.36
CA TYR A 118 7.59 18.20 -0.51
C TYR A 118 8.80 19.12 -0.40
N LYS A 119 9.53 18.99 0.71
CA LYS A 119 10.76 19.74 0.97
C LYS A 119 11.84 18.79 1.44
N ILE A 120 13.06 19.00 0.97
CA ILE A 120 14.22 18.25 1.45
C ILE A 120 14.30 18.38 2.97
N GLY A 121 14.48 17.26 3.65
CA GLY A 121 14.51 17.17 5.11
C GLY A 121 13.19 16.82 5.76
N THR A 122 12.05 17.03 5.09
CA THR A 122 10.71 16.68 5.59
C THR A 122 10.56 15.16 5.70
N ARG A 123 9.87 14.72 6.76
CA ARG A 123 9.45 13.33 6.93
C ARG A 123 7.99 13.19 6.49
N ILE A 124 7.73 12.20 5.67
CA ILE A 124 6.39 11.78 5.26
C ILE A 124 6.06 10.43 5.89
N LEU A 125 4.78 10.21 6.15
CA LEU A 125 4.25 8.96 6.66
C LEU A 125 3.25 8.42 5.63
N THR A 126 3.47 7.21 5.12
CA THR A 126 2.47 6.54 4.29
C THR A 126 1.27 6.22 5.18
N LYS A 127 0.06 6.68 4.84
CA LYS A 127 -1.15 6.30 5.61
C LYS A 127 -1.79 5.02 5.09
N THR A 128 -1.55 4.74 3.82
CA THR A 128 -2.09 3.61 3.08
C THR A 128 -0.96 2.70 2.66
N PHE A 129 -1.33 1.53 2.16
CA PHE A 129 -0.42 0.73 1.37
C PHE A 129 -0.02 1.53 0.13
N SER A 130 1.22 1.33 -0.32
CA SER A 130 1.77 2.02 -1.48
C SER A 130 2.35 1.00 -2.44
N SER A 131 1.64 0.75 -3.53
CA SER A 131 2.14 -0.05 -4.65
C SER A 131 3.32 0.64 -5.31
N THR A 132 4.41 -0.12 -5.45
CA THR A 132 5.66 0.33 -6.05
C THR A 132 6.24 -0.79 -6.90
N SER A 133 7.15 -0.46 -7.83
CA SER A 133 7.85 -1.45 -8.64
C SER A 133 9.35 -1.43 -8.34
N LYS A 134 9.99 -2.60 -8.42
CA LYS A 134 11.47 -2.70 -8.47
C LYS A 134 12.05 -2.05 -9.74
N GLN A 135 11.24 -1.89 -10.79
CA GLN A 135 11.66 -1.34 -12.08
C GLN A 135 11.16 0.10 -12.26
N ARG A 136 12.09 1.03 -12.47
CA ARG A 136 11.75 2.44 -12.76
C ARG A 136 10.83 2.56 -13.97
N ASN A 137 11.09 1.80 -15.04
CA ASN A 137 10.30 1.88 -16.27
C ASN A 137 8.84 1.43 -16.08
N MET A 138 8.59 0.47 -15.20
CA MET A 138 7.21 0.10 -14.84
C MET A 138 6.54 1.19 -14.01
N ALA A 139 7.25 1.82 -13.09
CA ALA A 139 6.70 2.97 -12.38
C ALA A 139 6.29 4.13 -13.33
N LEU A 140 7.01 4.30 -14.45
CA LEU A 140 6.67 5.32 -15.46
C LEU A 140 5.38 5.02 -16.22
N THR A 141 4.98 3.76 -16.41
CA THR A 141 3.75 3.44 -17.16
C THR A 141 2.49 3.86 -16.41
N PHE A 142 2.59 4.07 -15.09
CA PHE A 142 1.51 4.61 -14.26
C PHE A 142 1.42 6.15 -14.30
N LEU A 143 2.32 6.82 -15.02
CA LEU A 143 2.21 8.25 -15.28
C LEU A 143 1.30 8.46 -16.48
N ASP A 144 0.21 9.18 -16.25
CA ASP A 144 -0.66 9.61 -17.34
C ASP A 144 -0.12 10.91 -17.95
N TYR A 145 0.51 10.78 -19.12
CA TYR A 145 1.03 11.91 -19.90
C TYR A 145 -0.06 12.60 -20.74
N ASN A 146 -1.30 12.08 -20.77
CA ASN A 146 -2.41 12.57 -21.61
C ASN A 146 -3.36 13.55 -20.92
N ILE A 147 -2.97 14.13 -19.80
CA ILE A 147 -3.88 14.98 -19.02
C ILE A 147 -3.78 16.45 -19.47
N ASP A 148 -4.76 16.89 -20.25
CA ASP A 148 -5.18 18.30 -20.47
C ASP A 148 -5.55 19.06 -19.16
N ALA A 149 -5.24 18.53 -17.98
CA ALA A 149 -5.47 19.20 -16.70
C ALA A 149 -4.22 19.99 -16.31
N ASN A 150 -4.29 21.30 -16.52
CA ASN A 150 -3.26 22.30 -16.22
C ASN A 150 -2.68 22.32 -14.78
N ASP A 151 -3.09 21.42 -13.87
CA ASP A 151 -2.76 21.49 -12.44
C ASP A 151 -2.11 20.23 -11.83
N ARG A 152 -1.83 19.19 -12.62
CA ARG A 152 -1.16 17.97 -12.13
C ARG A 152 0.20 17.75 -12.78
N LEU A 153 1.16 17.33 -11.97
CA LEU A 153 2.54 17.08 -12.35
C LEU A 153 2.86 15.60 -12.22
N SER A 154 3.63 15.07 -13.16
CA SER A 154 4.15 13.72 -13.14
C SER A 154 5.34 13.62 -12.20
N VAL A 155 5.25 12.73 -11.21
CA VAL A 155 6.30 12.52 -10.21
C VAL A 155 6.70 11.06 -10.15
N ILE A 156 8.01 10.81 -10.12
CA ILE A 156 8.57 9.52 -9.75
C ILE A 156 9.18 9.64 -8.36
N CYS A 157 8.62 8.89 -7.42
CA CYS A 157 9.17 8.71 -6.09
C CYS A 157 10.08 7.49 -6.09
N GLN A 158 11.33 7.66 -5.68
CA GLN A 158 12.29 6.58 -5.43
C GLN A 158 12.42 6.37 -3.92
N TYR A 159 12.04 5.20 -3.42
CA TYR A 159 12.13 4.87 -2.00
C TYR A 159 13.32 3.94 -1.75
N GLU A 160 14.20 4.29 -0.81
CA GLU A 160 15.22 3.41 -0.24
C GLU A 160 14.66 2.74 1.02
N ILE A 161 14.30 1.45 0.92
CA ILE A 161 13.77 0.63 2.00
C ILE A 161 14.91 -0.16 2.64
N ARG A 162 15.00 -0.13 3.96
CA ARG A 162 16.09 -0.65 4.78
C ARG A 162 15.61 -1.64 5.85
N ASN A 163 14.37 -1.50 6.31
CA ASN A 163 13.77 -2.38 7.29
C ASN A 163 12.95 -3.48 6.61
N GLN A 164 13.15 -4.72 7.05
CA GLN A 164 12.43 -5.89 6.55
C GLN A 164 10.91 -5.81 6.81
N ARG A 165 10.46 -4.99 7.76
CA ARG A 165 9.04 -4.84 8.12
C ARG A 165 8.33 -3.70 7.39
N THR A 166 9.00 -3.03 6.46
CA THR A 166 8.47 -1.83 5.79
C THR A 166 7.79 -2.14 4.47
N ALA A 167 8.24 -3.18 3.78
CA ALA A 167 7.66 -3.55 2.50
C ALA A 167 7.69 -5.06 2.26
N LEU A 168 6.73 -5.51 1.44
CA LEU A 168 6.59 -6.89 1.02
C LEU A 168 6.80 -6.99 -0.49
N ASN A 169 7.68 -7.89 -0.93
CA ASN A 169 7.77 -8.33 -2.31
C ASN A 169 6.57 -9.23 -2.61
N ILE A 170 5.65 -8.73 -3.42
CA ILE A 170 4.41 -9.43 -3.78
C ILE A 170 4.36 -9.79 -5.26
N GLU A 171 5.50 -9.73 -5.96
CA GLU A 171 5.65 -10.12 -7.37
C GLU A 171 5.02 -11.49 -7.68
N ASP A 172 5.25 -12.50 -6.83
CA ASP A 172 4.74 -13.87 -7.05
C ASP A 172 3.28 -14.06 -6.61
N ILE A 173 2.68 -13.07 -5.95
CA ILE A 173 1.33 -13.13 -5.37
C ILE A 173 0.36 -12.25 -6.16
N SER A 174 0.85 -11.12 -6.68
CA SER A 174 0.09 -10.17 -7.48
C SER A 174 -0.39 -10.83 -8.77
N LEU A 175 -1.57 -10.41 -9.23
CA LEU A 175 -2.09 -10.83 -10.53
C LEU A 175 -1.20 -10.36 -11.68
N PHE A 176 -0.45 -9.28 -11.47
CA PHE A 176 0.39 -8.62 -12.48
C PHE A 176 1.88 -8.80 -12.15
N GLN A 177 2.38 -10.03 -12.28
CA GLN A 177 3.78 -10.37 -11.94
C GLN A 177 4.82 -9.50 -12.67
N GLU A 178 4.51 -9.09 -13.91
CA GLU A 178 5.37 -8.23 -14.73
C GLU A 178 5.65 -6.86 -14.09
N GLU A 179 4.77 -6.39 -13.21
CA GLU A 179 4.95 -5.13 -12.48
C GLU A 179 6.09 -5.19 -11.46
N ARG A 180 6.55 -6.40 -11.09
CA ARG A 180 7.56 -6.65 -10.04
C ARG A 180 7.23 -5.89 -8.77
N GLU A 181 5.98 -6.02 -8.35
CA GLU A 181 5.38 -5.20 -7.32
C GLU A 181 6.02 -5.45 -5.94
N VAL A 182 6.34 -4.35 -5.28
CA VAL A 182 6.68 -4.29 -3.86
C VAL A 182 5.68 -3.38 -3.18
N LEU A 183 5.02 -3.89 -2.16
CA LEU A 183 4.01 -3.17 -1.41
C LEU A 183 4.63 -2.54 -0.16
N ILE A 184 4.78 -1.21 -0.14
CA ILE A 184 5.16 -0.49 1.07
C ILE A 184 3.95 -0.44 2.01
N LEU A 185 4.17 -0.81 3.28
CA LEU A 185 3.11 -0.91 4.27
C LEU A 185 2.66 0.46 4.80
N PRO A 186 1.42 0.57 5.28
CA PRO A 186 0.95 1.74 6.02
C PRO A 186 1.84 2.06 7.20
N TYR A 187 1.88 3.35 7.54
CA TYR A 187 2.63 3.96 8.63
C TYR A 187 4.15 3.81 8.51
N SER A 188 4.64 3.61 7.29
CA SER A 188 6.06 3.64 6.98
C SER A 188 6.53 5.09 6.83
N ALA A 189 7.62 5.44 7.50
CA ALA A 189 8.13 6.81 7.56
C ALA A 189 9.35 6.99 6.65
N PHE A 190 9.32 7.99 5.79
CA PHE A 190 10.42 8.30 4.87
C PHE A 190 10.81 9.77 4.96
N LYS A 191 12.11 10.05 4.83
CA LYS A 191 12.65 11.41 4.74
C LYS A 191 12.94 11.74 3.28
N ILE A 192 12.50 12.90 2.82
CA ILE A 192 12.86 13.41 1.50
C ILE A 192 14.32 13.87 1.56
N ILE A 193 15.17 13.27 0.72
CA ILE A 193 16.60 13.57 0.68
C ILE A 193 16.99 14.40 -0.55
N ASN A 194 16.22 14.31 -1.64
CA ASN A 194 16.49 15.04 -2.87
C ASN A 194 15.20 15.28 -3.66
N ILE A 195 15.17 16.38 -4.41
CA ILE A 195 14.10 16.69 -5.37
C ILE A 195 14.78 17.22 -6.64
N LYS A 196 14.59 16.53 -7.76
CA LYS A 196 15.09 16.95 -9.07
C LYS A 196 13.93 17.39 -9.95
N PHE A 197 14.11 18.52 -10.60
CA PHE A 197 13.19 19.04 -11.61
C PHE A 197 13.89 18.89 -12.95
N ASP A 198 13.42 17.99 -13.80
CA ASP A 198 13.90 17.92 -15.17
C ASP A 198 13.42 19.18 -15.92
N LYS A 199 14.35 19.93 -16.51
CA LYS A 199 14.07 21.21 -17.17
C LYS A 199 13.94 21.09 -18.68
N ASP A 200 14.44 19.99 -19.26
CA ASP A 200 14.85 20.05 -20.66
C ASP A 200 14.10 19.11 -21.60
N ASN A 201 13.38 18.06 -21.17
CA ASN A 201 12.55 17.27 -22.11
C ASN A 201 11.44 16.39 -21.50
N SER A 202 11.15 16.47 -20.21
CA SER A 202 9.96 15.86 -19.62
C SER A 202 9.51 16.62 -18.37
N PRO A 203 8.19 16.83 -18.14
CA PRO A 203 7.68 17.47 -16.92
C PRO A 203 7.73 16.52 -15.72
N GLN A 204 8.81 15.74 -15.59
CA GLN A 204 8.97 14.73 -14.58
C GLN A 204 9.79 15.27 -13.41
N ILE A 205 9.19 15.24 -12.23
CA ILE A 205 9.86 15.53 -10.97
C ILE A 205 10.29 14.21 -10.35
N GLU A 206 11.54 14.12 -9.93
CA GLU A 206 12.02 12.98 -9.16
C GLU A 206 12.15 13.36 -7.70
N ILE A 207 11.57 12.54 -6.82
CA ILE A 207 11.67 12.70 -5.38
C ILE A 207 12.36 11.47 -4.83
N GLU A 208 13.52 11.67 -4.21
CA GLU A 208 14.25 10.59 -3.55
C GLU A 208 13.90 10.60 -2.06
N LEU A 209 13.47 9.44 -1.58
CA LEU A 209 12.99 9.21 -0.23
C LEU A 209 13.81 8.10 0.41
N LYS A 210 14.16 8.31 1.66
CA LYS A 210 14.96 7.37 2.44
C LYS A 210 14.20 6.98 3.69
N GLU A 211 14.09 5.67 3.95
CA GLU A 211 13.42 5.20 5.16
C GLU A 211 14.04 5.84 6.42
N CYS A 212 13.17 6.30 7.31
CA CYS A 212 13.59 6.81 8.61
C CYS A 212 14.03 5.64 9.50
N GLU A 213 15.17 5.77 10.15
CA GLU A 213 15.56 4.83 11.20
C GLU A 213 14.53 4.85 12.34
N PRO A 214 14.19 3.70 12.95
CA PRO A 214 13.35 3.66 14.13
C PRO A 214 13.99 4.47 15.26
N TRP A 215 13.16 5.23 15.96
CA TRP A 215 13.53 6.09 17.09
C TRP A 215 13.85 5.29 18.35
#